data_AF-A0A1F2LUI0-F1
#
_entry.id   AF-A0A1F2LUI0-F1
#
_cell.length_a   1.000
_cell.length_b   1.000
_cell.length_c   1.000
_cell.angle_alpha   90.00
_cell.angle_beta   90.00
_cell.angle_gamma   90.00
#
_symmetry.space_group_name_H-M   'P 1'
#
loop_
_entity.id
_entity.type
_entity.pdbx_description
1 polymer ?
#
loop_
_entity_poly.entity_id
_entity_poly.type
_entity_poly.pdbx_seq_one_letter_code
_entity_poly.pdbx_strand_id
1 'polypeptide(L)'
;MASHVFNLLIKIALLAVVMMIVARVVPYDGLVDSITGSFTYQSADKVTHFILGEPDLEVWQSLSIYISILINTFISIPAMSAIITIYSAVIHKFRFTDILKTFGHSTLRRFAKVFGFTFLFWGLFRLLPYQSVIPLQKYSNFTIVAIVIFQLLLTIVCYWFITKKIITTRSL
;
A
#
# COMPACT_ATOMS: atom_id res chain seq x y z
N MET A 1 -8.42 -22.67 3.34
CA MET A 1 -7.25 -21.76 3.38
C MET A 1 -6.95 -21.11 2.03
N ALA A 2 -6.83 -21.87 0.93
CA ALA A 2 -6.55 -21.34 -0.41
C ALA A 2 -7.53 -20.23 -0.87
N SER A 3 -8.84 -20.41 -0.65
CA SER A 3 -9.87 -19.40 -0.98
C SER A 3 -9.62 -18.03 -0.32
N HIS A 4 -9.13 -18.01 0.93
CA HIS A 4 -8.92 -16.76 1.66
C HIS A 4 -7.67 -16.01 1.18
N VAL A 5 -6.62 -16.74 0.80
CA VAL A 5 -5.40 -16.17 0.19
C VAL A 5 -5.71 -15.66 -1.21
N PHE A 6 -6.45 -16.43 -2.02
CA PHE A 6 -6.85 -16.03 -3.37
C PHE A 6 -7.73 -14.76 -3.37
N ASN A 7 -8.69 -14.66 -2.45
CA ASN A 7 -9.50 -13.45 -2.28
C ASN A 7 -8.66 -12.23 -1.87
N LEU A 8 -7.62 -12.42 -1.06
CA LEU A 8 -6.70 -11.36 -0.68
C LEU A 8 -5.85 -10.91 -1.87
N LEU A 9 -5.35 -11.85 -2.67
CA LEU A 9 -4.63 -11.55 -3.92
C LEU A 9 -5.49 -10.78 -4.92
N ILE A 10 -6.75 -11.18 -5.12
CA ILE A 10 -7.69 -10.45 -5.98
C ILE A 10 -7.88 -9.01 -5.49
N LYS A 11 -8.02 -8.81 -4.17
CA LYS A 11 -8.19 -7.46 -3.61
C LYS A 11 -6.95 -6.59 -3.77
N ILE A 12 -5.76 -7.16 -3.62
CA ILE A 12 -4.50 -6.46 -3.88
C ILE A 12 -4.39 -6.12 -5.38
N ALA A 13 -4.69 -7.07 -6.26
CA ALA A 13 -4.68 -6.83 -7.71
C ALA A 13 -5.68 -5.75 -8.11
N LEU A 14 -6.90 -5.78 -7.55
CA LEU A 14 -7.91 -4.76 -7.78
C LEU A 14 -7.45 -3.39 -7.29
N LEU A 15 -6.81 -3.31 -6.11
CA LEU A 15 -6.24 -2.06 -5.61
C LEU A 15 -5.15 -1.53 -6.56
N ALA A 16 -4.26 -2.40 -7.05
CA ALA A 16 -3.21 -2.01 -8.00
C ALA A 16 -3.79 -1.50 -9.33
N VAL A 17 -4.84 -2.12 -9.84
CA VAL A 17 -5.55 -1.64 -11.04
C VAL A 17 -6.18 -0.26 -10.79
N VAL A 18 -6.84 -0.06 -9.65
CA VAL A 18 -7.40 1.25 -9.28
C VAL A 18 -6.28 2.30 -9.17
N MET A 19 -5.14 1.97 -8.56
CA MET A 19 -3.99 2.88 -8.46
C MET A 19 -3.44 3.27 -9.83
N MET A 20 -3.37 2.34 -10.79
CA MET A 20 -2.97 2.64 -12.17
C MET A 20 -3.96 3.57 -12.87
N ILE A 21 -5.26 3.39 -12.65
CA ILE A 21 -6.29 4.28 -13.20
C ILE A 21 -6.17 5.66 -12.57
N VAL A 22 -6.07 5.73 -11.24
CA VAL A 22 -5.92 7.00 -10.50
C VAL A 22 -4.69 7.76 -10.96
N ALA A 23 -3.55 7.07 -11.15
CA ALA A 23 -2.31 7.67 -11.66
C ALA A 23 -2.47 8.33 -13.04
N ARG A 24 -3.37 7.81 -13.88
CA ARG A 24 -3.58 8.32 -15.24
C ARG A 24 -4.69 9.35 -15.36
N VAL A 25 -5.73 9.22 -14.54
CA VAL A 25 -6.97 9.97 -14.70
C VAL A 25 -7.02 11.17 -13.76
N VAL A 26 -6.40 11.08 -12.58
CA VAL A 26 -6.48 12.13 -11.57
C VAL A 26 -5.23 13.01 -11.63
N PRO A 27 -5.35 14.30 -11.98
CA PRO A 27 -4.22 15.22 -12.05
C PRO A 27 -3.85 15.69 -10.64
N TYR A 28 -3.15 14.84 -9.89
CA TYR A 28 -2.68 15.17 -8.53
C TYR A 28 -1.24 15.69 -8.50
N ASP A 29 -0.60 15.88 -9.66
CA ASP A 29 0.80 16.34 -9.75
C ASP A 29 1.02 17.69 -9.07
N GLY A 30 0.12 18.66 -9.26
CA GLY A 30 0.21 19.95 -8.57
C GLY A 30 0.14 19.84 -7.04
N LEU A 31 -0.56 18.82 -6.52
CA LEU A 31 -0.61 18.54 -5.09
C LEU A 31 0.67 17.85 -4.60
N VAL A 32 1.28 16.99 -5.42
CA VAL A 32 2.61 16.42 -5.18
C VAL A 32 3.66 17.52 -5.11
N ASP A 33 3.65 18.45 -6.07
CA ASP A 33 4.60 19.56 -6.13
C ASP A 33 4.43 20.50 -4.94
N SER A 34 3.20 20.84 -4.57
CA SER A 34 2.92 21.68 -3.41
C SER A 34 3.39 21.04 -2.10
N ILE A 35 3.22 19.72 -1.95
CA ILE A 35 3.68 19.03 -0.74
C ILE A 35 5.20 18.90 -0.75
N THR A 36 5.79 18.48 -1.86
CA THR A 36 7.25 18.35 -2.01
C THR A 36 7.95 19.68 -1.77
N GLY A 37 7.40 20.79 -2.30
CA GLY A 37 7.92 22.14 -2.11
C GLY A 37 7.83 22.68 -0.69
N SER A 38 7.07 22.04 0.20
CA SER A 38 7.04 22.38 1.63
C SER A 38 8.20 21.80 2.43
N PHE A 39 8.94 20.83 1.87
CA PHE A 39 10.09 20.22 2.52
C PHE A 39 11.36 21.05 2.32
N THR A 40 12.19 21.13 3.35
CA THR A 40 13.60 21.57 3.21
C THR A 40 14.47 20.40 2.77
N TYR A 41 15.62 20.66 2.13
CA TYR A 41 16.55 19.60 1.72
C TYR A 41 16.91 18.65 2.87
N GLN A 42 17.20 19.20 4.06
CA GLN A 42 17.52 18.39 5.25
C GLN A 42 16.34 17.52 5.71
N SER A 43 15.11 18.01 5.57
CA SER A 43 13.92 17.22 5.91
C SER A 43 13.64 16.15 4.86
N ALA A 44 13.83 16.49 3.58
CA ALA A 44 13.68 15.57 2.47
C ALA A 44 14.69 14.41 2.56
N ASP A 45 15.96 14.73 2.80
CA ASP A 45 17.05 13.76 2.98
C ASP A 45 16.78 12.82 4.16
N LYS A 46 16.32 13.35 5.30
CA LYS A 46 15.92 12.49 6.44
C LYS A 46 14.79 11.53 6.09
N VAL A 47 13.80 11.99 5.33
CA VAL A 47 12.64 11.16 4.94
C VAL A 47 13.06 10.10 3.93
N THR A 48 13.79 10.46 2.88
CA THR A 48 14.25 9.49 1.87
C THR A 48 15.23 8.49 2.46
N HIS A 49 16.18 8.95 3.29
CA HIS A 49 17.11 8.08 4.01
C HIS A 49 16.38 7.14 4.98
N PHE A 50 15.35 7.62 5.67
CA PHE A 50 14.53 6.76 6.54
C PHE A 50 13.82 5.66 5.75
N ILE A 51 13.32 5.98 4.54
CA ILE A 51 12.61 5.05 3.66
C ILE A 51 13.55 4.03 3.01
N LEU A 52 14.62 4.50 2.38
CA LEU A 52 15.58 3.68 1.64
C LEU A 52 16.55 2.94 2.58
N GLY A 53 16.84 3.50 3.75
CA GLY A 53 17.86 2.99 4.68
C GLY A 53 19.29 3.33 4.27
N GLU A 54 19.48 3.97 3.12
CA GLU A 54 20.75 4.44 2.59
C GLU A 54 20.63 5.88 2.07
N PRO A 55 21.72 6.67 2.01
CA PRO A 55 21.68 8.02 1.46
C PRO A 55 21.40 7.97 -0.04
N ASP A 56 20.52 8.87 -0.49
CA ASP A 56 20.08 8.93 -1.87
C ASP A 56 20.74 10.10 -2.61
N LEU A 57 21.14 9.87 -3.86
CA LEU A 57 21.72 10.88 -4.73
C LEU A 57 20.65 11.83 -5.28
N GLU A 58 19.40 11.37 -5.44
CA GLU A 58 18.30 12.14 -6.04
C GLU A 58 17.14 12.36 -5.05
N VAL A 59 17.47 12.90 -3.87
CA VAL A 59 16.54 13.13 -2.74
C VAL A 59 15.20 13.74 -3.17
N TRP A 60 15.21 14.76 -4.02
CA TRP A 60 13.98 15.44 -4.46
C TRP A 60 13.10 14.57 -5.35
N GLN A 61 13.72 13.80 -6.25
CA GLN A 61 12.99 12.90 -7.15
C GLN A 61 12.37 11.75 -6.36
N SER A 62 13.15 11.15 -5.45
CA SER A 62 12.65 10.09 -4.58
C SER A 62 11.55 10.57 -3.65
N LEU A 63 11.70 11.77 -3.06
CA LEU A 63 10.64 12.36 -2.24
C LEU A 63 9.35 12.56 -3.04
N SER A 64 9.45 13.14 -4.24
CA SER A 64 8.29 13.34 -5.13
C SER A 64 7.61 12.01 -5.48
N ILE A 65 8.39 10.96 -5.79
CA ILE A 65 7.88 9.61 -6.05
C ILE A 65 7.14 9.06 -4.83
N TYR A 66 7.69 9.19 -3.62
CA TYR A 66 7.04 8.71 -2.40
C TYR A 66 5.74 9.44 -2.10
N ILE A 67 5.73 10.77 -2.22
CA ILE A 67 4.53 11.59 -2.04
C ILE A 67 3.48 11.23 -3.09
N SER A 68 3.86 11.03 -4.34
CA SER A 68 2.97 10.59 -5.42
C SER A 68 2.33 9.23 -5.13
N ILE A 69 3.12 8.23 -4.71
CA ILE A 69 2.61 6.91 -4.31
C ILE A 69 1.64 7.04 -3.13
N LEU A 70 1.98 7.89 -2.15
CA LEU A 70 1.16 8.12 -0.96
C LEU A 70 -0.20 8.72 -1.33
N ILE A 71 -0.22 9.81 -2.10
CA ILE A 71 -1.44 10.50 -2.55
C ILE A 71 -2.30 9.56 -3.40
N ASN A 72 -1.68 8.85 -4.35
CA ASN A 72 -2.38 7.87 -5.18
C ASN A 72 -3.05 6.80 -4.31
N THR A 73 -2.34 6.28 -3.30
CA THR A 73 -2.91 5.32 -2.34
C THR A 73 -4.09 5.91 -1.58
N PHE A 74 -3.97 7.16 -1.10
CA PHE A 74 -5.04 7.86 -0.39
C PHE A 74 -6.29 8.08 -1.23
N ILE A 75 -6.15 8.30 -2.55
CA ILE A 75 -7.28 8.47 -3.47
C ILE A 75 -7.86 7.11 -3.86
N SER A 76 -7.00 6.12 -4.09
CA SER A 76 -7.37 4.79 -4.57
C SER A 76 -8.19 3.98 -3.56
N ILE A 77 -7.92 4.12 -2.26
CA ILE A 77 -8.65 3.39 -1.21
C ILE A 77 -10.14 3.80 -1.17
N PRO A 78 -10.50 5.10 -1.09
CA PRO A 78 -11.87 5.57 -1.25
C PRO A 78 -12.49 5.21 -2.60
N ALA A 79 -11.75 5.34 -3.70
CA ALA A 79 -12.25 5.00 -5.03
C ALA A 79 -12.64 3.51 -5.13
N MET A 80 -11.79 2.61 -4.64
CA MET A 80 -12.07 1.18 -4.55
C MET A 80 -13.25 0.88 -3.61
N SER A 81 -13.40 1.64 -2.52
CA SER A 81 -14.59 1.53 -1.65
C SER A 81 -15.86 1.97 -2.37
N ALA A 82 -15.80 3.04 -3.17
CA ALA A 82 -16.94 3.55 -3.90
C ALA A 82 -17.40 2.52 -4.93
N ILE A 83 -16.48 1.95 -5.72
CA ILE A 83 -16.77 0.91 -6.70
C ILE A 83 -17.47 -0.29 -6.05
N ILE A 84 -16.94 -0.80 -4.93
CA ILE A 84 -17.52 -1.95 -4.25
C ILE A 84 -18.90 -1.61 -3.67
N THR A 85 -19.06 -0.43 -3.07
CA THR A 85 -20.33 0.01 -2.49
C THR A 85 -21.40 0.23 -3.56
N ILE A 86 -21.06 0.85 -4.70
CA ILE A 86 -21.97 1.06 -5.83
C ILE A 86 -22.41 -0.29 -6.41
N TYR A 87 -21.47 -1.20 -6.67
CA TYR A 87 -21.78 -2.55 -7.15
C TYR A 87 -22.76 -3.28 -6.20
N SER A 88 -22.50 -3.19 -4.90
CA SER A 88 -23.37 -3.80 -3.88
C SER A 88 -24.76 -3.16 -3.85
N ALA A 89 -24.84 -1.83 -3.97
CA ALA A 89 -26.10 -1.08 -3.97
C ALA A 89 -26.96 -1.35 -5.20
N VAL A 90 -26.35 -1.50 -6.38
CA VAL A 90 -27.04 -1.85 -7.63
C VAL A 90 -27.69 -3.23 -7.53
N ILE A 91 -27.00 -4.20 -6.92
CA ILE A 91 -27.52 -5.58 -6.78
C ILE A 91 -28.57 -5.68 -5.67
N HIS A 92 -28.40 -4.99 -4.54
CA HIS A 92 -29.21 -5.21 -3.34
C HIS A 92 -30.22 -4.08 -3.03
N LYS A 93 -30.34 -3.04 -3.88
CA LYS A 93 -31.29 -1.92 -3.75
C LYS A 93 -31.33 -1.25 -2.35
N PHE A 94 -30.17 -0.85 -1.83
CA PHE A 94 -30.07 -0.21 -0.50
C PHE A 94 -30.54 1.26 -0.47
N ARG A 95 -30.95 1.75 0.73
CA ARG A 95 -31.21 3.18 1.00
C ARG A 95 -29.89 3.96 1.11
N PHE A 96 -29.88 5.20 0.59
CA PHE A 96 -28.70 6.06 0.48
C PHE A 96 -27.98 6.36 1.81
N THR A 97 -28.72 6.46 2.91
CA THR A 97 -28.17 6.70 4.25
C THR A 97 -27.34 5.53 4.78
N ASP A 98 -27.77 4.30 4.51
CA ASP A 98 -27.04 3.09 4.91
C ASP A 98 -25.79 2.90 4.06
N ILE A 99 -25.84 3.35 2.79
CA ILE A 99 -24.71 3.35 1.86
C ILE A 99 -23.56 4.24 2.37
N LEU A 100 -23.86 5.47 2.81
CA LEU A 100 -22.85 6.42 3.31
C LEU A 100 -22.13 5.93 4.57
N LYS A 101 -22.90 5.43 5.56
CA LYS A 101 -22.33 4.86 6.79
C LYS A 101 -21.48 3.63 6.50
N THR A 102 -21.94 2.77 5.60
CA THR A 102 -21.21 1.56 5.18
C THR A 102 -19.94 1.93 4.41
N PHE A 103 -19.99 2.95 3.56
CA PHE A 103 -18.84 3.49 2.83
C PHE A 103 -17.79 4.05 3.79
N GLY A 104 -18.17 4.89 4.75
CA GLY A 104 -17.24 5.47 5.73
C GLY A 104 -16.52 4.40 6.55
N HIS A 105 -17.28 3.50 7.19
CA HIS A 105 -16.69 2.42 8.00
C HIS A 105 -15.85 1.44 7.16
N SER A 106 -16.28 1.11 5.95
CA SER A 106 -15.52 0.20 5.08
C SER A 106 -14.24 0.84 4.58
N THR A 107 -14.25 2.13 4.26
CA THR A 107 -13.08 2.90 3.82
C THR A 107 -12.07 3.04 4.95
N LEU A 108 -12.50 3.46 6.14
CA LEU A 108 -11.61 3.55 7.31
C LEU A 108 -10.97 2.20 7.66
N ARG A 109 -11.78 1.13 7.65
CA ARG A 109 -11.27 -0.23 7.87
C ARG A 109 -10.25 -0.64 6.80
N ARG A 110 -10.46 -0.28 5.53
CA ARG A 110 -9.49 -0.57 4.45
C ARG A 110 -8.22 0.23 4.61
N PHE A 111 -8.31 1.51 4.98
CA PHE A 111 -7.14 2.33 5.32
C PHE A 111 -6.31 1.69 6.42
N ALA A 112 -6.93 1.32 7.55
CA ALA A 112 -6.21 0.67 8.64
C ALA A 112 -5.51 -0.63 8.21
N LYS A 113 -6.15 -1.41 7.34
CA LYS A 113 -5.56 -2.65 6.80
C LYS A 113 -4.38 -2.37 5.88
N VAL A 114 -4.51 -1.44 4.93
CA VAL A 114 -3.43 -1.07 4.01
C VAL A 114 -2.27 -0.48 4.79
N PHE A 115 -2.54 0.43 5.73
CA PHE A 115 -1.51 1.04 6.58
C PHE A 115 -0.74 -0.01 7.39
N GLY A 116 -1.46 -0.92 8.08
CA GLY A 116 -0.83 -2.00 8.82
C GLY A 116 -0.05 -2.97 7.93
N PHE A 117 -0.55 -3.26 6.73
CA PHE A 117 0.15 -4.10 5.76
C PHE A 117 1.42 -3.43 5.23
N THR A 118 1.36 -2.16 4.85
CA THR A 118 2.52 -1.38 4.39
C THR A 118 3.58 -1.26 5.47
N PHE A 119 3.18 -0.98 6.72
CA PHE A 119 4.11 -0.91 7.85
C PHE A 119 4.80 -2.27 8.10
N LEU A 120 4.04 -3.36 8.01
CA LEU A 120 4.59 -4.71 8.15
C LEU A 120 5.52 -5.09 6.99
N PHE A 121 5.14 -4.74 5.75
CA PHE A 121 5.95 -4.95 4.56
C PHE A 121 7.30 -4.26 4.70
N TRP A 122 7.28 -2.98 5.07
CA TRP A 122 8.48 -2.18 5.27
C TRP A 122 9.32 -2.69 6.44
N GLY A 123 8.71 -2.99 7.59
CA GLY A 123 9.41 -3.55 8.74
C GLY A 123 10.14 -4.85 8.38
N LEU A 124 9.48 -5.76 7.67
CA LEU A 124 10.12 -6.98 7.18
C LEU A 124 11.23 -6.68 6.16
N PHE A 125 11.02 -5.74 5.25
CA PHE A 125 12.00 -5.39 4.22
C PHE A 125 13.29 -4.88 4.86
N ARG A 126 13.20 -4.06 5.90
CA ARG A 126 14.38 -3.53 6.60
C ARG A 126 15.10 -4.56 7.47
N LEU A 127 14.37 -5.53 8.00
CA LEU A 127 14.93 -6.56 8.90
C LEU A 127 15.64 -7.70 8.15
N LEU A 128 15.32 -7.91 6.87
CA LEU A 128 15.91 -8.97 6.07
C LEU A 128 17.29 -8.56 5.55
N PRO A 129 18.37 -9.31 5.88
CA PRO A 129 19.70 -9.05 5.35
C PRO A 129 19.79 -9.55 3.90
N TYR A 130 19.27 -8.79 2.93
CA TYR A 130 19.30 -9.19 1.51
C TYR A 130 20.72 -9.42 0.98
N GLN A 131 21.71 -8.75 1.56
CA GLN A 131 23.13 -8.89 1.22
C GLN A 131 23.72 -10.26 1.59
N SER A 132 23.17 -10.96 2.59
CA SER A 132 23.65 -12.30 2.96
C SER A 132 23.00 -13.42 2.14
N VAL A 133 21.83 -13.15 1.56
CA VAL A 133 21.04 -14.14 0.81
C VAL A 133 21.30 -14.04 -0.69
N ILE A 134 21.65 -12.87 -1.20
CA ILE A 134 21.83 -12.62 -2.64
C ILE A 134 23.19 -11.94 -2.87
N PRO A 135 24.14 -12.59 -3.55
CA PRO A 135 25.48 -12.04 -3.75
C PRO A 135 25.45 -10.72 -4.53
N LEU A 136 26.38 -9.81 -4.18
CA LEU A 136 26.54 -8.42 -4.65
C LEU A 136 26.86 -8.28 -6.16
N GLN A 137 26.07 -8.87 -7.04
CA GLN A 137 26.13 -8.61 -8.47
C GLN A 137 24.96 -7.73 -8.88
N LYS A 138 25.20 -6.84 -9.87
CA LYS A 138 24.17 -5.93 -10.43
C LYS A 138 22.84 -6.68 -10.55
N TYR A 139 21.85 -6.27 -9.75
CA TYR A 139 20.54 -6.90 -9.77
C TYR A 139 19.91 -6.69 -11.15
N SER A 140 19.66 -7.78 -11.87
CA SER A 140 18.79 -7.72 -13.04
C SER A 140 17.39 -7.31 -12.60
N ASN A 141 16.64 -6.60 -13.45
CA ASN A 141 15.25 -6.24 -13.20
C ASN A 141 14.40 -7.46 -12.78
N PHE A 142 14.70 -8.63 -13.35
CA PHE A 142 14.04 -9.89 -12.98
C PHE A 142 14.29 -10.28 -11.52
N THR A 143 15.52 -10.13 -11.04
CA THR A 143 15.91 -10.44 -9.65
C THR A 143 15.23 -9.48 -8.68
N ILE A 144 15.15 -8.19 -9.00
CA ILE A 144 14.45 -7.18 -8.19
C ILE A 144 12.97 -7.54 -8.07
N VAL A 145 12.32 -7.86 -9.19
CA VAL A 145 10.91 -8.27 -9.20
C VAL A 145 10.69 -9.54 -8.36
N ALA A 146 11.57 -10.53 -8.48
CA ALA A 146 11.49 -11.75 -7.69
C ALA A 146 11.60 -11.48 -6.18
N ILE A 147 12.52 -10.60 -5.76
CA ILE A 147 12.67 -10.19 -4.35
C ILE A 147 11.41 -9.50 -3.86
N VAL A 148 10.85 -8.56 -4.63
CA VAL A 148 9.61 -7.86 -4.26
C VAL A 148 8.44 -8.84 -4.14
N ILE A 149 8.30 -9.79 -5.06
CA ILE A 149 7.26 -10.83 -5.00
C ILE A 149 7.45 -11.71 -3.76
N PHE A 150 8.66 -12.17 -3.49
CA PHE A 150 8.96 -12.95 -2.29
C PHE A 150 8.61 -12.18 -1.02
N GLN A 151 8.97 -10.90 -0.97
CA GLN A 151 8.69 -10.03 0.16
C GLN A 151 7.18 -9.81 0.35
N LEU A 152 6.43 -9.63 -0.73
CA LEU A 152 4.98 -9.54 -0.70
C LEU A 152 4.36 -10.82 -0.14
N LEU A 153 4.81 -12.00 -0.60
CA LEU A 153 4.33 -13.28 -0.09
C LEU A 153 4.62 -13.46 1.40
N LEU A 154 5.84 -13.13 1.84
CA LEU A 154 6.22 -13.19 3.25
C LEU A 154 5.34 -12.27 4.10
N THR A 155 5.14 -11.04 3.63
CA THR A 155 4.27 -10.04 4.28
C THR A 155 2.83 -10.54 4.39
N ILE A 156 2.30 -11.20 3.35
CA ILE A 156 0.96 -11.80 3.37
C ILE A 156 0.87 -12.88 4.45
N VAL A 157 1.86 -13.77 4.55
CA VAL A 157 1.90 -14.84 5.55
C VAL A 157 1.96 -14.27 6.97
N CYS A 158 2.85 -13.31 7.22
CA CYS A 158 2.99 -12.64 8.52
C CYS A 158 1.72 -11.86 8.91
N TYR A 159 1.16 -11.09 7.98
CA TYR A 159 -0.09 -10.36 8.21
C TYR A 159 -1.24 -11.30 8.56
N TRP A 160 -1.34 -12.43 7.86
CA TRP A 160 -2.33 -13.46 8.17
C TRP A 160 -2.12 -14.06 9.55
N PHE A 161 -0.88 -14.40 9.91
CA PHE A 161 -0.55 -14.95 11.23
C PHE A 161 -0.95 -14.00 12.37
N ILE A 162 -0.59 -12.71 12.27
CA ILE A 162 -0.96 -11.68 13.25
C ILE A 162 -2.47 -11.54 13.34
N THR A 163 -3.14 -11.40 12.20
CA THR A 163 -4.60 -11.21 12.16
C THR A 163 -5.33 -12.41 12.76
N LYS A 164 -4.88 -13.64 12.47
CA LYS A 164 -5.44 -14.86 13.04
C LYS A 164 -5.27 -14.88 14.56
N LYS A 165 -4.08 -14.53 15.06
CA LYS A 165 -3.80 -14.47 16.50
C LYS A 165 -4.72 -13.47 17.22
N ILE A 166 -4.89 -12.27 16.66
CA ILE A 166 -5.77 -11.22 17.21
C ILE A 166 -7.23 -11.70 17.26
N ILE A 167 -7.72 -12.38 16.22
CA ILE A 167 -9.10 -12.89 16.19
C ILE A 167 -9.29 -13.98 17.26
N THR A 168 -8.35 -14.92 17.39
CA THR A 168 -8.40 -15.98 18.40
C THR A 168 -8.38 -15.44 19.84
N THR A 169 -7.59 -14.40 20.12
CA THR A 169 -7.57 -13.75 21.44
C THR A 169 -8.87 -13.02 21.76
N ARG A 170 -9.64 -12.58 20.75
CA ARG A 170 -10.92 -11.88 20.96
C ARG A 170 -12.11 -12.82 21.13
N SER A 171 -11.95 -14.11 20.82
CA SER A 171 -12.98 -15.15 20.96
C SER A 171 -12.84 -16.02 22.21
N LEU A 172 -11.77 -15.82 22.98
CA LEU A 172 -11.50 -16.41 24.29
C LEU A 172 -11.91 -15.40 25.38
#